data_AF-A0A3D2KL01-F1
#
_entry.id   AF-A0A3D2KL01-F1
#
_cell.length_a   1.000
_cell.length_b   1.000
_cell.length_c   1.000
_cell.angle_alpha   90.00
_cell.angle_beta   90.00
_cell.angle_gamma   90.00
#
_symmetry.space_group_name_H-M   'P 1'
#
loop_
_entity.id
_entity.type
_entity.pdbx_description
1 polymer ?
#
loop_
_entity_poly.entity_id
_entity_poly.type
_entity_poly.pdbx_seq_one_letter_code
_entity_poly.pdbx_strand_id
1 'polypeptide(L)'
;MVRRRPLRRRPVLHGGLRPGALLIAALEENLRRFEAVVSFNGKAFDLPLLETRFILARRPPPLRARPHLDLLAAARRLWGLRLESCSLQTLERTVLGETRAGDIPGRLVPQHYFRYLRNRDPRVLKPVFEHNRRDVLSLLSLACRAARRFESFLEDPPGEDGVHPLDLFSLARLYRAHGFAEAAVRCYRACLDSLPPGPLADRAGLECVRLLRRLGRAPEAAALSRELADARPPRLWALVELAKDLEHRLKDYRQALEVVDRAVGLAEGLRAGPAVAGTGVSPEALAHRRDRLQRRLRRAEKRALRPDPAPPESGPAFSP
;
A
#
# COMPACT_ATOMS: atom_id res chain seq x y z
N MET A 1 -27.48 -16.98 -13.51
CA MET A 1 -28.51 -17.44 -14.47
C MET A 1 -28.56 -16.44 -15.63
N VAL A 2 -27.80 -16.69 -16.70
CA VAL A 2 -27.56 -15.74 -17.79
C VAL A 2 -28.59 -15.95 -18.90
N ARG A 3 -29.55 -15.02 -19.05
CA ARG A 3 -30.49 -15.01 -20.18
C ARG A 3 -29.78 -14.50 -21.43
N ARG A 4 -29.42 -15.41 -22.35
CA ARG A 4 -29.07 -15.10 -23.74
C ARG A 4 -30.32 -14.53 -24.45
N ARG A 5 -30.26 -13.27 -24.93
CA ARG A 5 -31.21 -12.77 -25.94
C ARG A 5 -30.74 -13.21 -27.33
N PRO A 6 -31.66 -13.59 -28.25
CA PRO A 6 -31.30 -14.13 -29.55
C PRO A 6 -30.77 -13.05 -30.50
N LEU A 7 -29.73 -13.41 -31.25
CA LEU A 7 -29.15 -12.65 -32.35
C LEU A 7 -30.18 -12.49 -33.47
N ARG A 8 -30.47 -11.23 -33.84
CA ARG A 8 -30.85 -10.82 -35.21
C ARG A 8 -31.07 -9.32 -35.25
N ARG A 9 -30.08 -8.56 -35.72
CA ARG A 9 -30.24 -7.42 -36.66
C ARG A 9 -28.91 -7.23 -37.41
N ARG A 10 -28.93 -7.36 -38.74
CA ARG A 10 -27.83 -6.91 -39.61
C ARG A 10 -27.73 -5.38 -39.49
N PRO A 11 -26.53 -4.78 -39.44
CA PRO A 11 -26.43 -3.33 -39.50
C PRO A 11 -26.92 -2.86 -40.87
N VAL A 12 -27.90 -1.96 -40.89
CA VAL A 12 -28.32 -1.24 -42.10
C VAL A 12 -27.16 -0.32 -42.49
N LEU A 13 -26.52 -0.64 -43.62
CA LEU A 13 -25.44 0.16 -44.20
C LEU A 13 -26.08 1.37 -44.90
N HIS A 14 -26.02 2.54 -44.28
CA HIS A 14 -26.17 3.82 -44.99
C HIS A 14 -24.81 4.25 -45.52
N GLY A 15 -24.77 4.60 -46.81
CA GLY A 15 -23.57 4.90 -47.58
C GLY A 15 -22.73 6.06 -47.03
N GLY A 16 -21.41 5.99 -47.24
CA GLY A 16 -20.49 7.11 -47.10
C GLY A 16 -19.56 7.11 -45.87
N LEU A 17 -19.70 6.19 -44.92
CA LEU A 17 -18.84 6.15 -43.74
C LEU A 17 -17.44 5.63 -44.10
N ARG A 18 -16.39 6.44 -43.85
CA ARG A 18 -14.98 6.01 -43.93
C ARG A 18 -14.79 4.74 -43.09
N PRO A 19 -13.94 3.77 -43.50
CA PRO A 19 -13.78 2.48 -42.81
C PRO A 19 -13.56 2.59 -41.28
N GLY A 20 -12.85 3.63 -40.82
CA GLY A 20 -12.65 3.88 -39.39
C GLY A 20 -13.95 4.23 -38.63
N ALA A 21 -14.89 4.91 -39.25
CA ALA A 21 -16.19 5.24 -38.63
C ALA A 21 -17.10 4.01 -38.51
N LEU A 22 -17.01 3.07 -39.47
CA LEU A 22 -17.71 1.77 -39.38
C LEU A 22 -17.17 0.92 -38.23
N LEU A 23 -15.84 0.87 -38.05
CA LEU A 23 -15.23 0.17 -36.92
C LEU A 23 -15.67 0.76 -35.58
N ILE A 24 -15.70 2.09 -35.47
CA ILE A 24 -16.14 2.77 -34.24
C ILE A 24 -17.62 2.48 -33.95
N ALA A 25 -18.49 2.48 -34.96
CA ALA A 25 -19.89 2.13 -34.79
C ALA A 25 -20.08 0.68 -34.29
N ALA A 26 -19.35 -0.27 -34.88
CA ALA A 26 -19.39 -1.67 -34.46
C ALA A 26 -18.80 -1.88 -33.04
N LEU A 27 -17.74 -1.14 -32.71
CA LEU A 27 -17.15 -1.15 -31.38
C LEU A 27 -18.13 -0.57 -30.34
N GLU A 28 -18.82 0.53 -30.66
CA GLU A 28 -19.82 1.13 -29.79
C GLU A 28 -20.92 0.14 -29.39
N GLU A 29 -21.48 -0.58 -30.36
CA GLU A 29 -22.55 -1.56 -30.12
C GLU A 29 -22.09 -2.67 -29.17
N ASN A 30 -20.83 -3.09 -29.27
CA ASN A 30 -20.25 -4.08 -28.37
C ASN A 30 -19.98 -3.49 -26.99
N LEU A 31 -19.36 -2.32 -26.90
CA LEU A 31 -18.97 -1.69 -25.64
C LEU A 31 -20.17 -1.31 -24.77
N ARG A 32 -21.30 -0.91 -25.38
CA ARG A 32 -22.54 -0.58 -24.63
C ARG A 32 -23.11 -1.73 -23.81
N ARG A 33 -22.71 -2.98 -24.09
CA ARG A 33 -23.15 -4.19 -23.39
C ARG A 33 -22.44 -4.38 -22.04
N PHE A 34 -21.37 -3.63 -21.78
CA PHE A 34 -20.57 -3.77 -20.57
C PHE A 34 -20.77 -2.58 -19.64
N GLU A 35 -20.73 -2.85 -18.34
CA GLU A 35 -20.97 -1.85 -17.30
C GLU A 35 -19.69 -1.26 -16.70
N ALA A 36 -18.56 -1.94 -16.88
CA ALA A 36 -17.27 -1.54 -16.36
C ALA A 36 -16.16 -1.87 -17.34
N VAL A 37 -15.02 -1.22 -17.15
CA VAL A 37 -13.80 -1.45 -17.92
C VAL A 37 -12.72 -2.00 -17.00
N VAL A 38 -12.02 -3.02 -17.46
CA VAL A 38 -10.76 -3.49 -16.86
C VAL A 38 -9.68 -3.34 -17.94
N SER A 39 -8.55 -2.74 -17.58
CA SER A 39 -7.43 -2.56 -18.51
C SER A 39 -6.09 -2.64 -17.80
N PHE A 40 -5.01 -2.70 -18.57
CA PHE A 40 -3.65 -2.52 -18.07
C PHE A 40 -3.07 -1.23 -18.63
N ASN A 41 -2.92 -0.19 -17.80
CA ASN A 41 -2.49 1.15 -18.21
C ASN A 41 -3.45 1.88 -19.19
N GLY A 42 -4.69 1.41 -19.31
CA GLY A 42 -5.66 1.96 -20.24
C GLY A 42 -6.06 3.40 -19.92
N LYS A 43 -6.00 3.84 -18.65
CA LYS A 43 -6.33 5.23 -18.27
C LYS A 43 -5.38 6.24 -18.91
N ALA A 44 -4.10 5.88 -19.03
CA ALA A 44 -3.07 6.75 -19.59
C ALA A 44 -2.85 6.53 -21.09
N PHE A 45 -3.40 5.47 -21.67
CA PHE A 45 -3.09 5.06 -23.05
C PHE A 45 -4.33 4.75 -23.89
N ASP A 46 -4.93 3.56 -23.73
CA ASP A 46 -5.96 3.06 -24.64
C ASP A 46 -7.26 3.89 -24.61
N LEU A 47 -7.73 4.28 -23.42
CA LEU A 47 -9.00 5.00 -23.30
C LEU A 47 -8.93 6.40 -23.91
N PRO A 48 -7.92 7.24 -23.62
CA PRO A 48 -7.77 8.54 -24.30
C PRO A 48 -7.73 8.43 -25.83
N LEU A 49 -7.05 7.39 -26.36
CA LEU A 49 -7.01 7.13 -27.80
C LEU A 49 -8.39 6.75 -28.33
N LEU A 50 -9.09 5.83 -27.67
CA LEU A 50 -10.45 5.43 -28.06
C LEU A 50 -11.42 6.61 -28.00
N GLU A 51 -11.40 7.40 -26.92
CA GLU A 51 -12.24 8.59 -26.77
C GLU A 51 -12.04 9.57 -27.92
N THR A 52 -10.77 9.83 -28.29
CA THR A 52 -10.44 10.67 -29.45
C THR A 52 -11.05 10.12 -30.73
N ARG A 53 -11.00 8.79 -30.95
CA ARG A 53 -11.59 8.16 -32.15
C ARG A 53 -13.12 8.26 -32.17
N PHE A 54 -13.77 8.13 -31.02
CA PHE A 54 -15.22 8.35 -30.89
C PHE A 54 -15.61 9.79 -31.20
N ILE A 55 -14.87 10.76 -30.66
CA ILE A 55 -15.09 12.20 -30.92
C ILE A 55 -14.91 12.52 -32.41
N LEU A 56 -13.84 12.02 -33.04
CA LEU A 56 -13.61 12.21 -34.48
C LEU A 56 -14.69 11.56 -35.35
N ALA A 57 -15.29 10.47 -34.88
CA ALA A 57 -16.44 9.82 -35.52
C ALA A 57 -17.79 10.48 -35.18
N ARG A 58 -17.79 11.62 -34.46
CA ARG A 58 -18.97 12.34 -33.97
C ARG A 58 -19.91 11.46 -33.15
N ARG A 59 -19.34 10.56 -32.35
CA ARG A 59 -20.07 9.63 -31.46
C ARG A 59 -19.67 9.88 -30.00
N PRO A 60 -20.60 9.80 -29.05
CA PRO A 60 -20.27 9.94 -27.63
C PRO A 60 -19.41 8.74 -27.18
N PRO A 61 -18.29 8.96 -26.46
CA PRO A 61 -17.46 7.86 -25.98
C PRO A 61 -18.21 7.01 -24.93
N PRO A 62 -18.48 5.72 -25.19
CA PRO A 62 -19.39 4.92 -24.37
C PRO A 62 -18.80 4.51 -23.00
N LEU A 63 -17.49 4.65 -22.82
CA LEU A 63 -16.77 4.18 -21.63
C LEU A 63 -16.44 5.29 -20.63
N ARG A 64 -16.56 6.56 -21.01
CA ARG A 64 -16.07 7.71 -20.21
C ARG A 64 -16.68 7.78 -18.81
N ALA A 65 -17.95 7.40 -18.67
CA ALA A 65 -18.68 7.43 -17.41
C ALA A 65 -18.71 6.07 -16.68
N ARG A 66 -18.05 5.04 -17.23
CA ARG A 66 -18.09 3.69 -16.66
C ARG A 66 -17.03 3.52 -15.57
N PRO A 67 -17.31 2.76 -14.49
CA PRO A 67 -16.29 2.32 -13.56
C PRO A 67 -15.12 1.68 -14.29
N HIS A 68 -13.90 2.07 -13.90
CA HIS A 68 -12.68 1.62 -14.57
C HIS A 68 -11.62 1.16 -13.58
N LEU A 69 -11.38 -0.15 -13.58
CA LEU A 69 -10.26 -0.79 -12.90
C LEU A 69 -9.04 -0.82 -13.82
N ASP A 70 -8.07 0.04 -13.53
CA ASP A 70 -6.76 -0.01 -14.18
C ASP A 70 -5.79 -0.84 -13.32
N LEU A 71 -5.44 -2.01 -13.82
CA LEU A 71 -4.60 -2.96 -13.11
C LEU A 71 -3.16 -2.50 -12.95
N LEU A 72 -2.64 -1.59 -13.78
CA LEU A 72 -1.27 -1.10 -13.57
C LEU A 72 -1.16 -0.30 -12.27
N ALA A 73 -2.17 0.53 -11.99
CA ALA A 73 -2.22 1.30 -10.74
C ALA A 73 -2.39 0.37 -9.52
N ALA A 74 -3.25 -0.64 -9.63
CA ALA A 74 -3.41 -1.65 -8.58
C ALA A 74 -2.11 -2.45 -8.36
N ALA A 75 -1.47 -2.88 -9.45
CA ALA A 75 -0.24 -3.65 -9.41
C ALA A 75 0.92 -2.89 -8.78
N ARG A 76 1.11 -1.61 -9.15
CA ARG A 76 2.13 -0.75 -8.53
C ARG A 76 1.90 -0.57 -7.03
N ARG A 77 0.64 -0.49 -6.60
CA ARG A 77 0.31 -0.38 -5.17
C ARG A 77 0.58 -1.66 -4.39
N LEU A 78 0.37 -2.82 -5.01
CA LEU A 78 0.53 -4.13 -4.36
C LEU A 78 1.97 -4.66 -4.40
N TRP A 79 2.62 -4.58 -5.56
CA TRP A 79 3.90 -5.24 -5.83
C TRP A 79 5.05 -4.27 -6.14
N GLY A 80 4.76 -2.97 -6.26
CA GLY A 80 5.75 -1.98 -6.71
C GLY A 80 6.93 -1.76 -5.76
N LEU A 81 6.84 -2.17 -4.50
CA LEU A 81 7.98 -2.17 -3.59
C LEU A 81 8.96 -3.32 -3.87
N ARG A 82 8.45 -4.43 -4.41
CA ARG A 82 9.21 -5.66 -4.67
C ARG A 82 9.76 -5.71 -6.09
N LEU A 83 9.00 -5.19 -7.06
CA LEU A 83 9.30 -5.32 -8.47
C LEU A 83 9.98 -4.07 -9.01
N GLU A 84 11.11 -4.23 -9.70
CA GLU A 84 11.79 -3.15 -10.43
C GLU A 84 10.87 -2.49 -11.49
N SER A 85 9.98 -3.30 -12.08
CA SER A 85 8.99 -2.85 -13.04
C SER A 85 7.68 -3.62 -12.87
N CYS A 86 6.57 -2.91 -12.87
CA CYS A 86 5.22 -3.49 -12.92
C CYS A 86 4.72 -3.57 -14.37
N SER A 87 5.56 -3.96 -15.34
CA SER A 87 5.08 -4.28 -16.69
C SER A 87 4.25 -5.57 -16.67
N LEU A 88 3.34 -5.74 -17.64
CA LEU A 88 2.50 -6.94 -17.70
C LEU A 88 3.35 -8.21 -17.77
N GLN A 89 4.42 -8.19 -18.59
CA GLN A 89 5.38 -9.31 -18.69
C GLN A 89 6.08 -9.63 -17.37
N THR A 90 6.51 -8.61 -16.61
CA THR A 90 7.13 -8.85 -15.30
C THR A 90 6.11 -9.43 -14.33
N LEU A 91 4.87 -8.95 -14.34
CA LEU A 91 3.80 -9.44 -13.47
C LEU A 91 3.40 -10.87 -13.82
N GLU A 92 3.31 -11.23 -15.09
CA GLU A 92 3.07 -12.63 -15.50
C GLU A 92 4.14 -13.56 -14.94
N ARG A 93 5.41 -13.21 -15.16
CA ARG A 93 6.53 -14.04 -14.69
C ARG A 93 6.58 -14.15 -13.17
N THR A 94 6.40 -13.04 -12.47
CA THR A 94 6.69 -12.94 -11.02
C THR A 94 5.48 -13.09 -10.11
N VAL A 95 4.27 -12.91 -10.63
CA VAL A 95 3.01 -12.98 -9.86
C VAL A 95 2.14 -14.15 -10.36
N LEU A 96 2.09 -14.39 -11.68
CA LEU A 96 1.32 -15.51 -12.24
C LEU A 96 2.15 -16.79 -12.42
N GLY A 97 3.48 -16.69 -12.45
CA GLY A 97 4.38 -17.81 -12.73
C GLY A 97 4.40 -18.21 -14.21
N GLU A 98 3.94 -17.33 -15.10
CA GLU A 98 3.82 -17.59 -16.53
C GLU A 98 5.02 -17.03 -17.30
N THR A 99 5.63 -17.83 -18.16
CA THR A 99 6.67 -17.40 -19.11
C THR A 99 6.17 -17.48 -20.54
N ARG A 100 6.30 -16.38 -21.29
CA ARG A 100 5.87 -16.34 -22.69
C ARG A 100 6.95 -16.94 -23.60
N ALA A 101 6.57 -17.91 -24.43
CA ALA A 101 7.37 -18.37 -25.57
C ALA A 101 6.71 -17.97 -26.90
N GLY A 102 7.53 -17.50 -27.86
CA GLY A 102 7.11 -17.22 -29.24
C GLY A 102 6.14 -16.05 -29.43
N ASP A 103 6.07 -15.13 -28.47
CA ASP A 103 5.23 -13.93 -28.59
C ASP A 103 5.95 -12.80 -29.37
N ILE A 104 5.20 -11.98 -30.10
CA ILE A 104 5.80 -10.82 -30.77
C ILE A 104 6.06 -9.71 -29.74
N PRO A 105 7.20 -8.99 -29.82
CA PRO A 105 7.36 -7.78 -29.03
C PRO A 105 6.27 -6.76 -29.36
N GLY A 106 5.58 -6.23 -28.34
CA GLY A 106 4.47 -5.28 -28.54
C GLY A 106 4.83 -4.07 -29.41
N ARG A 107 6.10 -3.62 -29.36
CA ARG A 107 6.62 -2.54 -30.22
C ARG A 107 6.52 -2.83 -31.73
N LEU A 108 6.42 -4.11 -32.13
CA LEU A 108 6.28 -4.53 -33.53
C LEU A 108 4.83 -4.59 -34.00
N VAL A 109 3.84 -4.53 -33.11
CA VAL A 109 2.41 -4.58 -33.46
C VAL A 109 2.03 -3.55 -34.55
N PRO A 110 2.47 -2.27 -34.49
CA PRO A 110 2.18 -1.31 -35.55
C PRO A 110 2.77 -1.71 -36.91
N GLN A 111 3.97 -2.29 -36.93
CA GLN A 111 4.63 -2.73 -38.16
C GLN A 111 3.85 -3.86 -38.84
N HIS A 112 3.36 -4.83 -38.06
CA HIS A 112 2.49 -5.89 -38.56
C HIS A 112 1.18 -5.33 -39.15
N TYR A 113 0.59 -4.33 -38.49
CA TYR A 113 -0.61 -3.67 -38.98
C TYR A 113 -0.36 -2.89 -40.29
N PHE A 114 0.74 -2.14 -40.40
CA PHE A 114 1.10 -1.46 -41.65
C PHE A 114 1.40 -2.42 -42.78
N ARG A 115 2.01 -3.57 -42.49
CA ARG A 115 2.22 -4.64 -43.47
C ARG A 115 0.88 -5.12 -44.03
N TYR A 116 -0.09 -5.42 -43.15
CA TYR A 116 -1.44 -5.80 -43.55
C TYR A 116 -2.12 -4.73 -44.41
N LEU A 117 -2.02 -3.44 -44.06
CA LEU A 117 -2.61 -2.37 -44.87
C LEU A 117 -2.04 -2.31 -46.28
N ARG A 118 -0.75 -2.62 -46.44
CA ARG A 118 -0.04 -2.60 -47.73
C ARG A 118 -0.37 -3.83 -48.59
N ASN A 119 -0.26 -5.03 -48.01
CA ASN A 119 -0.33 -6.28 -48.78
C ASN A 119 -1.68 -7.00 -48.69
N ARG A 120 -2.58 -6.54 -47.81
CA ARG A 120 -3.90 -7.13 -47.51
C ARG A 120 -3.85 -8.62 -47.12
N ASP A 121 -2.69 -9.12 -46.71
CA ASP A 121 -2.54 -10.51 -46.24
C ASP A 121 -2.89 -10.58 -44.75
N PRO A 122 -4.01 -11.21 -44.34
CA PRO A 122 -4.42 -11.28 -42.94
C PRO A 122 -3.48 -12.15 -42.09
N ARG A 123 -2.66 -13.03 -42.70
CA ARG A 123 -1.76 -13.93 -41.97
C ARG A 123 -0.72 -13.16 -41.17
N VAL A 124 -0.35 -11.96 -41.61
CA VAL A 124 0.60 -11.09 -40.90
C VAL A 124 0.05 -10.55 -39.57
N LEU A 125 -1.27 -10.57 -39.38
CA LEU A 125 -1.94 -10.16 -38.14
C LEU A 125 -2.14 -11.31 -37.15
N LYS A 126 -1.98 -12.57 -37.56
CA LYS A 126 -2.16 -13.72 -36.66
C LYS A 126 -1.34 -13.59 -35.37
N PRO A 127 -0.05 -13.21 -35.40
CA PRO A 127 0.73 -13.02 -34.18
C PRO A 127 0.22 -11.86 -33.30
N VAL A 128 -0.33 -10.80 -33.90
CA VAL A 128 -0.93 -9.67 -33.17
C VAL A 128 -2.17 -10.10 -32.41
N PHE A 129 -3.04 -10.90 -33.03
CA PHE A 129 -4.23 -11.42 -32.36
C PHE A 129 -3.89 -12.41 -31.24
N GLU A 130 -2.90 -13.28 -31.43
CA GLU A 130 -2.44 -14.17 -30.35
C GLU A 130 -1.82 -13.40 -29.19
N HIS A 131 -1.02 -12.37 -29.47
CA HIS A 131 -0.48 -11.46 -28.45
C HIS A 131 -1.60 -10.81 -27.63
N ASN A 132 -2.55 -10.16 -28.30
CA ASN A 132 -3.68 -9.50 -27.64
C ASN A 132 -4.55 -10.48 -26.85
N ARG A 133 -4.77 -11.69 -27.37
CA ARG A 133 -5.52 -12.74 -26.67
C ARG A 133 -4.83 -13.13 -25.36
N ARG A 134 -3.52 -13.32 -25.38
CA ARG A 134 -2.73 -13.60 -24.18
C ARG A 134 -2.80 -12.45 -23.18
N ASP A 135 -2.58 -11.22 -23.63
CA ASP A 135 -2.66 -10.03 -22.77
C ASP A 135 -4.02 -9.90 -22.05
N VAL A 136 -5.12 -10.16 -22.74
CA VAL A 136 -6.48 -10.14 -22.15
C VAL A 136 -6.67 -11.26 -21.12
N LEU A 137 -6.13 -12.46 -21.37
CA LEU A 137 -6.18 -13.56 -20.40
C LEU A 137 -5.32 -13.26 -19.16
N SER A 138 -4.13 -12.73 -19.35
CA SER A 138 -3.23 -12.31 -18.27
C SER A 138 -3.83 -11.20 -17.43
N LEU A 139 -4.55 -10.26 -18.05
CA LEU A 139 -5.30 -9.23 -17.36
C LEU A 139 -6.33 -9.84 -16.39
N LEU A 140 -7.10 -10.83 -16.86
CA LEU A 140 -8.07 -11.55 -16.03
C LEU A 140 -7.38 -12.30 -14.89
N SER A 141 -6.34 -13.08 -15.19
CA SER A 141 -5.57 -13.84 -14.19
C SER A 141 -4.98 -12.92 -13.12
N LEU A 142 -4.42 -11.78 -13.52
CA LEU A 142 -3.86 -10.77 -12.63
C LEU A 142 -4.93 -10.12 -11.76
N ALA A 143 -6.09 -9.76 -12.33
CA ALA A 143 -7.21 -9.21 -11.57
C ALA A 143 -7.69 -10.20 -10.50
N CYS A 144 -7.90 -11.47 -10.86
CA CYS A 144 -8.29 -12.51 -9.92
C CYS A 144 -7.22 -12.78 -8.86
N ARG A 145 -5.92 -12.69 -9.21
CA ARG A 145 -4.84 -12.84 -8.23
C ARG A 145 -4.80 -11.66 -7.25
N ALA A 146 -4.95 -10.42 -7.74
CA ALA A 146 -5.01 -9.23 -6.92
C ALA A 146 -6.21 -9.25 -5.97
N ALA A 147 -7.40 -9.61 -6.48
CA ALA A 147 -8.63 -9.72 -5.70
C ALA A 147 -8.50 -10.77 -4.61
N ARG A 148 -8.10 -12.01 -4.95
CA ARG A 148 -7.87 -13.07 -3.97
C ARG A 148 -6.87 -12.68 -2.90
N ARG A 149 -5.80 -11.97 -3.29
CA ARG A 149 -4.80 -11.47 -2.35
C ARG A 149 -5.34 -10.41 -1.41
N PHE A 150 -6.28 -9.60 -1.86
CA PHE A 150 -6.95 -8.62 -1.01
C PHE A 150 -8.05 -9.25 -0.14
N GLU A 151 -8.77 -10.25 -0.63
CA GLU A 151 -9.84 -10.93 0.11
C GLU A 151 -9.28 -11.84 1.20
N SER A 152 -8.29 -12.69 0.87
CA SER A 152 -7.75 -13.67 1.83
C SER A 152 -7.34 -12.99 3.14
N PHE A 153 -6.62 -11.88 3.05
CA PHE A 153 -6.09 -11.16 4.20
C PHE A 153 -7.14 -10.35 5.00
N LEU A 154 -8.35 -10.12 4.46
CA LEU A 154 -9.47 -9.57 5.23
C LEU A 154 -9.99 -10.59 6.24
N GLU A 155 -10.15 -11.84 5.80
CA GLU A 155 -10.74 -12.93 6.58
C GLU A 155 -9.70 -13.63 7.46
N ASP A 156 -8.56 -14.02 6.87
CA ASP A 156 -7.44 -14.66 7.58
C ASP A 156 -6.12 -14.42 6.79
N PRO A 157 -5.11 -13.72 7.34
CA PRO A 157 -3.83 -13.61 6.65
C PRO A 157 -3.30 -15.03 6.40
N PRO A 158 -2.95 -15.42 5.16
CA PRO A 158 -2.24 -16.68 4.96
C PRO A 158 -1.07 -16.71 5.93
N GLY A 159 -0.93 -17.85 6.61
CA GLY A 159 0.23 -18.15 7.42
C GLY A 159 1.53 -17.98 6.61
N GLU A 160 2.65 -18.26 7.26
CA GLU A 160 4.02 -18.03 6.78
C GLU A 160 4.31 -18.51 5.33
N ASP A 161 3.45 -19.32 4.73
CA ASP A 161 3.52 -19.80 3.36
C ASP A 161 3.24 -18.71 2.29
N GLY A 162 4.33 -18.12 1.78
CA GLY A 162 4.42 -17.69 0.39
C GLY A 162 4.04 -16.24 0.08
N VAL A 163 3.96 -15.36 1.08
CA VAL A 163 3.75 -13.92 0.86
C VAL A 163 5.01 -13.13 1.08
N HIS A 164 5.45 -12.42 0.04
CA HIS A 164 6.62 -11.58 0.17
C HIS A 164 6.36 -10.44 1.18
N PRO A 165 7.27 -10.13 2.12
CA PRO A 165 7.01 -9.13 3.17
C PRO A 165 6.72 -7.72 2.64
N LEU A 166 7.31 -7.37 1.50
CA LEU A 166 7.02 -6.10 0.79
C LEU A 166 5.57 -6.00 0.29
N ASP A 167 4.97 -7.14 -0.07
CA ASP A 167 3.57 -7.21 -0.46
C ASP A 167 2.67 -7.07 0.78
N LEU A 168 3.08 -7.62 1.94
CA LEU A 168 2.37 -7.43 3.23
C LEU A 168 2.33 -5.96 3.63
N PHE A 169 3.46 -5.27 3.55
CA PHE A 169 3.52 -3.83 3.84
C PHE A 169 2.59 -3.03 2.91
N SER A 170 2.56 -3.40 1.63
CA SER A 170 1.72 -2.76 0.61
C SER A 170 0.23 -3.02 0.88
N LEU A 171 -0.14 -4.24 1.26
CA LEU A 171 -1.50 -4.61 1.68
C LEU A 171 -1.91 -3.85 2.94
N ALA A 172 -1.04 -3.76 3.95
CA ALA A 172 -1.33 -3.01 5.17
C ALA A 172 -1.71 -1.55 4.88
N ARG A 173 -0.97 -0.92 3.94
CA ARG A 173 -1.28 0.45 3.47
C ARG A 173 -2.62 0.53 2.75
N LEU A 174 -2.96 -0.47 1.93
CA LEU A 174 -4.24 -0.52 1.24
C LEU A 174 -5.40 -0.71 2.22
N TYR A 175 -5.28 -1.63 3.17
CA TYR A 175 -6.30 -1.85 4.19
C TYR A 175 -6.55 -0.61 5.03
N ARG A 176 -5.48 0.03 5.50
CA ARG A 176 -5.58 1.28 6.25
C ARG A 176 -6.30 2.37 5.43
N ALA A 177 -6.00 2.48 4.14
CA ALA A 177 -6.62 3.48 3.27
C ALA A 177 -8.12 3.23 3.06
N HIS A 178 -8.60 1.99 3.20
CA HIS A 178 -10.00 1.61 3.05
C HIS A 178 -10.71 1.36 4.39
N GLY A 179 -10.09 1.71 5.52
CA GLY A 179 -10.71 1.59 6.85
C GLY A 179 -10.63 0.20 7.50
N PHE A 180 -9.98 -0.77 6.86
CA PHE A 180 -9.78 -2.13 7.41
C PHE A 180 -8.61 -2.15 8.40
N ALA A 181 -8.77 -1.45 9.52
CA ALA A 181 -7.67 -1.21 10.47
C ALA A 181 -7.11 -2.50 11.10
N GLU A 182 -7.98 -3.46 11.47
CA GLU A 182 -7.55 -4.74 12.04
C GLU A 182 -6.71 -5.58 11.05
N ALA A 183 -7.16 -5.68 9.80
CA ALA A 183 -6.39 -6.35 8.74
C ALA A 183 -5.04 -5.65 8.49
N ALA A 184 -5.01 -4.31 8.53
CA ALA A 184 -3.78 -3.55 8.40
C ALA A 184 -2.78 -3.83 9.55
N VAL A 185 -3.24 -3.90 10.80
CA VAL A 185 -2.39 -4.27 11.95
C VAL A 185 -1.78 -5.66 11.75
N ARG A 186 -2.60 -6.65 11.35
CA ARG A 186 -2.12 -8.02 11.08
C ARG A 186 -1.04 -8.02 10.00
N CYS A 187 -1.28 -7.34 8.88
CA CYS A 187 -0.29 -7.26 7.80
C CYS A 187 1.01 -6.55 8.23
N TYR A 188 0.93 -5.49 9.04
CA TYR A 188 2.14 -4.84 9.55
C TYR A 188 2.93 -5.74 10.51
N ARG A 189 2.26 -6.53 11.37
CA ARG A 189 2.93 -7.51 12.25
C ARG A 189 3.60 -8.62 11.44
N ALA A 190 2.86 -9.29 10.56
CA ALA A 190 3.45 -10.33 9.70
C ALA A 190 4.62 -9.79 8.84
N CYS A 191 4.52 -8.54 8.39
CA CYS A 191 5.62 -7.86 7.70
C CYS A 191 6.85 -7.66 8.58
N LEU A 192 6.67 -7.31 9.86
CA LEU A 192 7.77 -7.15 10.82
C LEU A 192 8.44 -8.49 11.14
N ASP A 193 7.63 -9.54 11.36
CA ASP A 193 8.12 -10.87 11.72
C ASP A 193 9.00 -11.46 10.60
N SER A 194 8.73 -11.08 9.35
CA SER A 194 9.45 -11.60 8.18
C SER A 194 10.59 -10.69 7.68
N LEU A 195 10.67 -9.42 8.09
CA LEU A 195 11.69 -8.48 7.60
C LEU A 195 12.88 -8.38 8.55
N PRO A 196 14.12 -8.38 8.02
CA PRO A 196 15.26 -8.02 8.84
C PRO A 196 15.19 -6.55 9.28
N PRO A 197 15.94 -6.17 10.32
CA PRO A 197 16.08 -4.78 10.71
C PRO A 197 16.52 -3.86 9.57
N GLY A 198 15.81 -2.74 9.45
CA GLY A 198 16.00 -1.76 8.39
C GLY A 198 14.84 -0.77 8.24
N PRO A 199 14.96 0.20 7.33
CA PRO A 199 14.04 1.33 7.19
C PRO A 199 12.57 0.93 6.95
N LEU A 200 12.35 -0.14 6.17
CA LEU A 200 10.99 -0.58 5.89
C LEU A 200 10.35 -1.28 7.08
N ALA A 201 11.10 -2.13 7.79
CA ALA A 201 10.65 -2.73 9.04
C ALA A 201 10.33 -1.64 10.08
N ASP A 202 11.19 -0.61 10.20
CA ASP A 202 10.94 0.53 11.09
C ASP A 202 9.65 1.28 10.72
N ARG A 203 9.42 1.50 9.42
CA ARG A 203 8.18 2.11 8.95
C ARG A 203 6.95 1.23 9.23
N ALA A 204 7.06 -0.09 9.05
CA ALA A 204 5.98 -1.02 9.34
C ALA A 204 5.60 -0.98 10.83
N GLY A 205 6.60 -1.06 11.72
CA GLY A 205 6.36 -1.01 13.16
C GLY A 205 5.81 0.31 13.64
N LEU A 206 6.35 1.43 13.16
CA LEU A 206 5.83 2.74 13.54
C LEU A 206 4.37 2.94 13.12
N GLU A 207 4.01 2.54 11.90
CA GLU A 207 2.63 2.62 11.42
C GLU A 207 1.71 1.66 12.19
N CYS A 208 2.19 0.47 12.55
CA CYS A 208 1.47 -0.49 13.39
C CYS A 208 1.16 0.09 14.78
N VAL A 209 2.18 0.62 15.47
CA VAL A 209 2.03 1.26 16.80
C VAL A 209 1.04 2.41 16.75
N ARG A 210 1.14 3.28 15.74
CA ARG A 210 0.21 4.40 15.55
C ARG A 210 -1.22 3.92 15.33
N LEU A 211 -1.41 2.86 14.54
CA LEU A 211 -2.72 2.30 14.25
C LEU A 211 -3.34 1.64 15.47
N LEU A 212 -2.57 0.85 16.22
CA LEU A 212 -3.01 0.24 17.49
C LEU A 212 -3.49 1.29 18.49
N ARG A 213 -2.78 2.42 18.63
CA ARG A 213 -3.21 3.52 19.50
C ARG A 213 -4.52 4.16 19.02
N ARG A 214 -4.72 4.33 17.72
CA ARG A 214 -5.99 4.84 17.15
C ARG A 214 -7.17 3.90 17.40
N LEU A 215 -6.90 2.60 17.50
CA LEU A 215 -7.89 1.57 17.85
C LEU A 215 -8.14 1.45 19.37
N GLY A 216 -7.55 2.31 20.20
CA GLY A 216 -7.67 2.22 21.66
C GLY A 216 -6.83 1.09 22.29
N ARG A 217 -6.07 0.33 21.50
CA ARG A 217 -5.24 -0.80 21.94
C ARG A 217 -3.86 -0.33 22.43
N ALA A 218 -3.86 0.66 23.32
CA ALA A 218 -2.64 1.27 23.86
C ALA A 218 -1.70 0.28 24.58
N PRO A 219 -2.17 -0.74 25.34
CA PRO A 219 -1.29 -1.76 25.92
C PRO A 219 -0.46 -2.51 24.87
N GLU A 220 -1.10 -2.92 23.76
CA GLU A 220 -0.41 -3.63 22.67
C GLU A 220 0.57 -2.76 21.91
N ALA A 221 0.23 -1.49 21.68
CA ALA A 221 1.14 -0.53 21.07
C ALA A 221 2.41 -0.33 21.91
N ALA A 222 2.26 -0.27 23.24
CA ALA A 222 3.37 -0.14 24.17
C ALA A 222 4.21 -1.42 24.24
N ALA A 223 3.57 -2.60 24.20
CA ALA A 223 4.26 -3.88 24.14
C ALA A 223 5.13 -4.00 22.89
N LEU A 224 4.58 -3.71 21.71
CA LEU A 224 5.32 -3.72 20.44
C LEU A 224 6.46 -2.69 20.44
N SER A 225 6.23 -1.50 21.00
CA SER A 225 7.28 -0.47 21.11
C SER A 225 8.42 -0.93 22.02
N ARG A 226 8.12 -1.64 23.12
CA ARG A 226 9.13 -2.20 24.02
C ARG A 226 9.92 -3.33 23.35
N GLU A 227 9.22 -4.26 22.71
CA GLU A 227 9.83 -5.36 21.97
C GLU A 227 10.86 -4.84 20.95
N LEU A 228 10.48 -3.85 20.14
CA LEU A 228 11.37 -3.26 19.13
C LEU A 228 12.46 -2.36 19.71
N ALA A 229 12.24 -1.79 20.91
CA ALA A 229 13.27 -1.06 21.64
C ALA A 229 14.35 -1.99 22.23
N ASP A 230 13.98 -3.22 22.61
CA ASP A 230 14.88 -4.20 23.23
C ASP A 230 15.44 -5.23 22.23
N ALA A 231 14.94 -5.22 20.99
CA ALA A 231 15.51 -5.96 19.86
C ALA A 231 17.00 -5.64 19.62
N ARG A 232 17.69 -6.52 18.89
CA ARG A 232 19.10 -6.34 18.50
C ARG A 232 19.23 -6.29 16.97
N PRO A 233 19.65 -5.15 16.37
CA PRO A 233 19.87 -3.85 17.01
C PRO A 233 18.55 -3.18 17.48
N PRO A 234 18.60 -2.34 18.53
CA PRO A 234 17.42 -1.63 19.02
C PRO A 234 16.93 -0.58 18.02
N ARG A 235 15.62 -0.38 17.92
CA ARG A 235 15.05 0.61 17.00
C ARG A 235 14.94 1.97 17.65
N LEU A 236 15.61 2.98 17.08
CA LEU A 236 15.65 4.34 17.63
C LEU A 236 14.26 4.95 17.81
N TRP A 237 13.38 4.81 16.81
CA TRP A 237 12.01 5.31 16.91
C TRP A 237 11.21 4.61 18.01
N ALA A 238 11.47 3.32 18.26
CA ALA A 238 10.75 2.53 19.26
C ALA A 238 11.15 2.96 20.68
N LEU A 239 12.43 3.26 20.92
CA LEU A 239 12.90 3.86 22.18
C LEU A 239 12.17 5.20 22.45
N VAL A 240 11.98 6.04 21.43
CA VAL A 240 11.25 7.31 21.56
C VAL A 240 9.78 7.08 21.92
N GLU A 241 9.11 6.11 21.29
CA GLU A 241 7.72 5.79 21.59
C GLU A 241 7.55 5.17 22.99
N LEU A 242 8.47 4.29 23.40
CA LEU A 242 8.50 3.73 24.75
C LEU A 242 8.70 4.81 25.81
N ALA A 243 9.62 5.76 25.58
CA ALA A 243 9.84 6.89 26.49
C ALA A 243 8.59 7.78 26.63
N LYS A 244 7.82 7.97 25.56
CA LYS A 244 6.53 8.71 25.62
C LYS A 244 5.51 7.97 26.48
N ASP A 245 5.40 6.65 26.32
CA ASP A 245 4.46 5.84 27.10
C ASP A 245 4.83 5.84 28.60
N LEU A 246 6.12 5.71 28.92
CA LEU A 246 6.63 5.84 30.30
C LEU A 246 6.38 7.23 30.89
N GLU A 247 6.68 8.31 30.14
CA GLU A 247 6.51 9.69 30.60
C GLU A 247 5.04 10.08 30.79
N HIS A 248 4.19 9.79 29.81
CA HIS A 248 2.85 10.35 29.76
C HIS A 248 1.81 9.47 30.44
N ARG A 249 1.89 8.15 30.24
CA ARG A 249 0.90 7.20 30.75
C ARG A 249 1.28 6.64 32.12
N LEU A 250 2.52 6.15 32.27
CA LEU A 250 2.96 5.50 33.51
C LEU A 250 3.55 6.46 34.54
N LYS A 251 3.91 7.68 34.13
CA LYS A 251 4.59 8.69 34.96
C LYS A 251 5.89 8.19 35.60
N ASP A 252 6.50 7.14 35.04
CA ASP A 252 7.80 6.63 35.46
C ASP A 252 8.90 7.43 34.76
N TYR A 253 9.25 8.56 35.36
CA TYR A 253 10.24 9.47 34.79
C TYR A 253 11.66 8.90 34.83
N ARG A 254 11.95 7.97 35.74
CA ARG A 254 13.28 7.35 35.86
C ARG A 254 13.52 6.41 34.69
N GLN A 255 12.62 5.45 34.47
CA GLN A 255 12.71 4.57 33.30
C GLN A 255 12.62 5.36 31.99
N ALA A 256 11.75 6.37 31.90
CA ALA A 256 11.66 7.21 30.71
C ALA A 256 13.00 7.88 30.37
N LEU A 257 13.75 8.33 31.38
CA LEU A 257 15.07 8.95 31.19
C LEU A 257 16.10 7.92 30.71
N GLU A 258 16.14 6.73 31.32
CA GLU A 258 17.03 5.64 30.90
C GLU A 258 16.82 5.25 29.42
N VAL A 259 15.55 5.14 29.00
CA VAL A 259 15.22 4.84 27.60
C VAL A 259 15.65 5.97 26.65
N VAL A 260 15.50 7.23 27.05
CA VAL A 260 15.96 8.37 26.25
C VAL A 260 17.48 8.42 26.17
N ASP A 261 18.19 8.10 27.24
CA ASP A 261 19.65 8.06 27.24
C ASP A 261 20.18 6.97 26.29
N ARG A 262 19.53 5.78 26.28
CA ARG A 262 19.78 4.75 25.25
C ARG A 262 19.56 5.28 23.83
N ALA A 263 18.48 6.03 23.61
CA ALA A 263 18.16 6.60 22.30
C ALA A 263 19.19 7.66 21.86
N VAL A 264 19.65 8.50 22.77
CA VAL A 264 20.70 9.50 22.49
C VAL A 264 22.01 8.80 22.11
N GLY A 265 22.47 7.83 22.90
CA GLY A 265 23.70 7.09 22.59
C GLY A 265 23.63 6.36 21.25
N LEU A 266 22.48 5.77 20.90
CA LEU A 266 22.26 5.16 19.59
C LEU A 266 22.29 6.20 18.46
N ALA A 267 21.64 7.36 18.63
CA ALA A 267 21.63 8.42 17.63
C ALA A 267 23.03 9.02 17.40
N GLU A 268 23.84 9.17 18.46
CA GLU A 268 25.22 9.62 18.38
C GLU A 268 26.12 8.61 17.66
N GLY A 269 25.97 7.31 17.98
CA GLY A 269 26.66 6.23 17.25
C GLY A 269 26.30 6.20 15.76
N LEU A 270 25.06 6.53 15.41
CA LEU A 270 24.62 6.63 14.01
C LEU A 270 25.13 7.90 13.31
N ARG A 271 25.35 9.01 14.02
CA ARG A 271 25.94 10.26 13.48
C ARG A 271 27.37 10.10 12.99
N ALA A 272 28.06 9.04 13.40
CA ALA A 272 29.33 8.62 12.82
C ALA A 272 29.18 7.90 11.45
N GLY A 273 27.96 7.78 10.89
CA GLY A 273 27.70 7.17 9.59
C GLY A 273 26.49 7.75 8.82
N PRO A 274 26.25 7.35 7.55
CA PRO A 274 25.24 7.94 6.66
C PRO A 274 23.76 7.64 7.00
N ALA A 275 23.45 7.06 8.16
CA ALA A 275 22.14 6.44 8.46
C ALA A 275 21.14 7.31 9.25
N VAL A 276 21.51 8.52 9.71
CA VAL A 276 20.68 9.32 10.63
C VAL A 276 19.40 9.87 9.98
N ALA A 277 19.46 10.29 8.72
CA ALA A 277 18.34 10.92 8.02
C ALA A 277 17.13 9.97 7.83
N GLY A 278 17.35 8.65 7.81
CA GLY A 278 16.31 7.65 7.57
C GLY A 278 15.41 7.34 8.77
N THR A 279 15.81 7.73 9.99
CA THR A 279 15.08 7.37 11.23
C THR A 279 13.93 8.33 11.56
N GLY A 280 13.95 9.54 11.00
CA GLY A 280 12.95 10.59 11.29
C GLY A 280 12.98 11.11 12.74
N VAL A 281 14.00 10.76 13.52
CA VAL A 281 14.18 11.21 14.91
C VAL A 281 15.20 12.34 14.95
N SER A 282 14.79 13.53 15.39
CA SER A 282 15.68 14.67 15.59
C SER A 282 16.48 14.51 16.89
N PRO A 283 17.82 14.60 16.85
CA PRO A 283 18.64 14.57 18.06
C PRO A 283 18.40 15.77 18.98
N GLU A 284 18.05 16.92 18.44
CA GLU A 284 17.66 18.10 19.22
C GLU A 284 16.37 17.82 20.01
N ALA A 285 15.40 17.13 19.39
CA ALA A 285 14.18 16.70 20.06
C ALA A 285 14.44 15.66 21.16
N LEU A 286 15.44 14.77 20.98
CA LEU A 286 15.89 13.83 22.01
C LEU A 286 16.53 14.57 23.19
N ALA A 287 17.45 15.50 22.93
CA ALA A 287 18.11 16.30 23.96
C ALA A 287 17.08 17.11 24.78
N HIS A 288 16.15 17.80 24.11
CA HIS A 288 15.09 18.53 24.80
C HIS A 288 14.18 17.62 25.65
N ARG A 289 13.90 16.39 25.19
CA ARG A 289 13.15 15.40 25.98
C ARG A 289 13.94 14.92 27.19
N ARG A 290 15.24 14.66 27.04
CA ARG A 290 16.15 14.29 28.13
C ARG A 290 16.14 15.33 29.23
N ASP A 291 16.37 16.60 28.89
CA ASP A 291 16.40 17.71 29.84
C ASP A 291 15.06 17.89 30.57
N ARG A 292 13.94 17.75 29.83
CA ARG A 292 12.60 17.83 30.41
C ARG A 292 12.37 16.71 31.42
N LEU A 293 12.78 15.48 31.13
CA LEU A 293 12.64 14.33 32.02
C LEU A 293 13.52 14.48 33.26
N GLN A 294 14.77 14.93 33.13
CA GLN A 294 15.64 15.24 34.27
C GLN A 294 15.03 16.27 35.22
N ARG A 295 14.46 17.36 34.68
CA ARG A 295 13.76 18.37 35.49
C ARG A 295 12.54 17.79 36.21
N ARG A 296 11.76 16.93 35.54
CA ARG A 296 10.58 16.27 36.14
C ARG A 296 10.96 15.28 37.22
N LEU A 297 12.00 14.47 37.00
CA LEU A 297 12.51 13.51 37.97
C LEU A 297 12.99 14.22 39.25
N ARG A 298 13.82 15.27 39.12
CA ARG A 298 14.26 16.08 40.26
C ARG A 298 13.09 16.71 41.04
N ARG A 299 12.04 17.15 40.35
CA ARG A 299 10.82 17.70 41.00
C ARG A 299 10.04 16.60 41.73
N ALA A 300 9.92 15.41 41.13
CA ALA A 300 9.24 14.27 41.74
C ALA A 300 9.99 13.78 43.00
N GLU A 301 11.32 13.66 42.92
CA GLU A 301 12.18 13.29 44.06
C GLU A 301 12.10 14.32 45.19
N LYS A 302 12.17 15.62 44.88
CA LYS A 302 11.96 16.68 45.87
C LYS A 302 10.58 16.65 46.53
N ARG A 303 9.54 16.25 45.79
CA ARG A 303 8.18 16.11 46.33
C ARG A 303 8.07 14.90 47.25
N ALA A 304 8.72 13.78 46.90
CA ALA A 304 8.76 12.59 47.73
C ALA A 304 9.57 12.79 49.04
N LEU A 305 10.54 13.71 49.04
CA LEU A 305 11.34 14.07 50.22
C LEU A 305 10.68 15.08 51.16
N ARG A 306 9.51 15.65 50.81
CA ARG A 306 8.78 16.55 51.71
C ARG A 306 8.01 15.71 52.74
N PRO A 307 8.21 15.91 54.06
CA PRO A 307 7.41 15.23 55.07
C PRO A 307 5.93 15.62 54.91
N ASP A 308 5.03 14.69 55.22
CA ASP A 308 3.59 14.98 55.28
C ASP A 308 3.37 16.15 56.25
N PRO A 309 2.46 17.09 55.95
CA PRO A 309 2.13 18.14 56.91
C PRO A 309 1.69 17.46 58.20
N ALA A 310 2.31 17.86 59.33
CA ALA A 310 1.94 17.35 60.64
C ALA A 310 0.42 17.45 60.80
N PRO A 311 -0.25 16.43 61.36
CA PRO A 311 -1.68 16.51 61.61
C PRO A 311 -1.96 17.79 62.42
N PRO A 312 -3.06 18.51 62.12
CA PRO A 312 -3.36 19.75 62.82
C PRO A 312 -3.36 19.46 64.33
N GLU A 313 -2.57 20.23 65.07
CA GLU A 313 -2.53 20.14 66.53
C GLU A 313 -3.96 20.23 67.04
N SER A 314 -4.41 19.19 67.74
CA SER A 314 -5.69 19.18 68.44
C SER A 314 -5.69 20.36 69.40
N GLY A 315 -6.39 21.42 69.02
CA GLY A 315 -6.56 22.62 69.84
C GLY A 315 -7.09 22.23 71.23
N PRO A 316 -6.77 23.04 72.27
CA PRO A 316 -7.10 22.69 73.63
C PRO A 316 -8.61 22.44 73.77
N ALA A 317 -8.95 21.26 74.30
CA ALA A 317 -10.30 20.92 74.66
C ALA A 317 -10.77 21.90 75.73
N PHE A 318 -11.61 22.86 75.33
CA PHE A 318 -12.38 23.66 76.28
C PHE A 318 -13.49 22.79 76.85
N SER A 319 -13.46 22.57 78.16
CA SER A 319 -14.63 22.25 78.99
C SER A 319 -14.31 22.56 80.45
N PRO A 320 -15.31 22.91 81.28
CA PRO A 320 -16.74 23.02 80.99
C PRO A 320 -17.25 24.46 80.84
#